data_AF-A0A842R0P9-F1
#
_entry.id   AF-A0A842R0P9-F1
#
_cell.length_a   1.000
_cell.length_b   1.000
_cell.length_c   1.000
_cell.angle_alpha   90.00
_cell.angle_beta   90.00
_cell.angle_gamma   90.00
#
_symmetry.space_group_name_H-M   'P 1'
#
loop_
_entity.id
_entity.type
_entity.pdbx_description
1 polymer ?
#
loop_
_entity_poly.entity_id
_entity_poly.type
_entity_poly.pdbx_seq_one_letter_code
_entity_poly.pdbx_strand_id
1 'polypeptide(L)'
;MEPEIGRVMISPLSRREREKLQWQREILDAAQHRCLNQNFDELSMLDIANNVELYKATLYLHFHNKPSLIFSVMIESLKMLGNQLREAVN
;
A
#
# COMPACT_ATOMS: atom_id res chain seq x y z
N MET A 1 18.18 37.65 -14.97
CA MET A 1 17.90 37.22 -13.59
C MET A 1 16.95 36.06 -13.69
N GLU A 2 17.44 34.84 -13.53
CA GLU A 2 16.56 33.68 -13.39
C GLU A 2 15.97 33.68 -11.97
N PRO A 3 14.69 33.35 -11.78
CA PRO A 3 14.10 33.29 -10.45
C PRO A 3 14.70 32.09 -9.70
N GLU A 4 15.16 32.31 -8.45
CA GLU A 4 15.44 31.24 -7.51
C GLU A 4 14.18 30.37 -7.40
N ILE A 5 14.22 29.18 -8.00
CA ILE A 5 13.24 28.14 -7.72
C ILE A 5 13.43 27.81 -6.24
N GLY A 6 12.59 28.42 -5.40
CA GLY A 6 12.57 28.20 -3.97
C GLY A 6 12.62 26.70 -3.72
N ARG A 7 13.68 26.26 -3.03
CA ARG A 7 13.84 24.88 -2.57
C ARG A 7 12.48 24.40 -2.08
N VAL A 8 11.91 23.38 -2.74
CA VAL A 8 10.73 22.69 -2.22
C VAL A 8 11.11 22.24 -0.80
N MET A 9 10.51 22.88 0.20
CA MET A 9 10.71 22.52 1.61
C MET A 9 10.05 21.16 1.80
N ILE A 10 10.82 20.09 1.65
CA ILE A 10 10.38 18.75 2.03
C ILE A 10 10.46 18.71 3.56
N SER A 11 9.36 19.12 4.20
CA SER A 11 9.22 18.97 5.65
C SER A 11 9.24 17.48 6.00
N PRO A 12 10.00 17.05 7.03
CA PRO A 12 9.99 15.65 7.45
C PRO A 12 8.57 15.20 7.79
N LEU A 13 8.19 14.01 7.35
CA LEU A 13 6.88 13.43 7.68
C LEU A 13 6.66 13.46 9.19
N SER A 14 5.47 13.85 9.61
CA SER A 14 5.05 13.74 11.01
C SER A 14 5.01 12.28 11.46
N ARG A 15 5.06 12.04 12.78
CA ARG A 15 4.92 10.69 13.36
C ARG A 15 3.66 9.99 12.84
N ARG A 16 2.55 10.73 12.78
CA ARG A 16 1.25 10.25 12.32
C ARG A 16 1.25 9.86 10.83
N GLU A 17 1.93 10.61 9.98
CA GLU A 17 2.05 10.27 8.55
C GLU A 17 2.92 9.02 8.34
N ARG A 18 4.01 8.88 9.10
CA ARG A 18 4.84 7.67 9.07
C ARG A 18 4.06 6.44 9.52
N GLU A 19 3.32 6.55 10.63
CA GLU A 19 2.42 5.49 11.11
C GLU A 19 1.36 5.15 10.05
N LYS A 20 0.76 6.15 9.40
CA LYS A 20 -0.23 5.92 8.34
C LYS A 20 0.36 5.15 7.15
N LEU A 21 1.56 5.53 6.71
CA LEU A 21 2.24 4.86 5.60
C LEU A 21 2.71 3.45 5.98
N GLN A 22 3.12 3.25 7.23
CA GLN A 22 3.48 1.92 7.75
C GLN A 22 2.27 0.99 7.71
N TRP A 23 1.12 1.44 8.23
CA TRP A 23 -0.11 0.65 8.18
C TRP A 23 -0.57 0.36 6.77
N GLN A 24 -0.45 1.32 5.84
CA GLN A 24 -0.77 1.05 4.43
C GLN A 24 0.10 -0.08 3.86
N ARG A 25 1.40 -0.11 4.18
CA ARG A 25 2.29 -1.18 3.74
C ARG A 25 1.90 -2.52 4.34
N GLU A 26 1.72 -2.60 5.65
CA GLU A 26 1.37 -3.86 6.33
C GLU A 26 0.04 -4.44 5.84
N ILE A 27 -0.97 -3.59 5.64
CA ILE A 27 -2.25 -4.01 5.06
C ILE A 27 -2.07 -4.55 3.63
N LEU A 28 -1.26 -3.88 2.81
CA LEU A 28 -1.00 -4.32 1.43
C LEU A 28 -0.25 -5.65 1.39
N ASP A 29 0.76 -5.83 2.23
CA ASP A 29 1.55 -7.07 2.30
C ASP A 29 0.67 -8.24 2.74
N ALA A 30 -0.16 -8.06 3.78
CA ALA A 30 -1.11 -9.07 4.23
C ALA A 30 -2.15 -9.42 3.15
N ALA A 31 -2.65 -8.42 2.43
CA ALA A 31 -3.58 -8.61 1.33
C ALA A 31 -2.93 -9.33 0.14
N GLN A 32 -1.71 -8.95 -0.24
CA GLN A 32 -0.96 -9.58 -1.33
C GLN A 32 -0.70 -11.05 -1.03
N HIS A 33 -0.23 -11.37 0.19
CA HIS A 33 0.01 -12.75 0.61
C HIS A 33 -1.27 -13.60 0.53
N ARG A 34 -2.44 -13.06 0.90
CA ARG A 34 -3.71 -13.79 0.73
C ARG A 34 -4.12 -13.94 -0.73
N CYS A 35 -4.03 -12.87 -1.54
CA CYS A 35 -4.40 -12.92 -2.96
C CYS A 35 -3.58 -13.95 -3.75
N LEU A 36 -2.32 -14.22 -3.36
CA LEU A 36 -1.50 -15.25 -4.00
C LEU A 36 -1.97 -16.68 -3.70
N ASN A 37 -2.69 -16.87 -2.59
CA ASN A 37 -3.08 -18.19 -2.08
C ASN A 37 -4.58 -18.47 -2.21
N GLN A 38 -5.40 -17.46 -2.55
CA GLN A 38 -6.87 -17.52 -2.52
C GLN A 38 -7.50 -16.72 -3.66
N ASN A 39 -8.73 -17.05 -4.03
CA ASN A 39 -9.49 -16.24 -4.99
C ASN A 39 -9.82 -14.85 -4.41
N PHE A 40 -9.82 -13.80 -5.23
CA PHE A 40 -10.13 -12.42 -4.79
C PHE A 40 -11.51 -12.28 -4.12
N ASP A 41 -12.45 -13.17 -4.45
CA ASP A 41 -13.78 -13.19 -3.85
C ASP A 41 -13.75 -13.58 -2.36
N GLU A 42 -12.78 -14.42 -1.97
CA GLU A 42 -12.58 -14.91 -0.62
C GLU A 42 -11.82 -13.91 0.28
N LEU A 43 -11.32 -12.81 -0.29
CA LEU A 43 -10.61 -11.78 0.45
C LEU A 43 -11.55 -11.05 1.44
N SER A 44 -11.29 -11.21 2.74
CA SER A 44 -12.07 -10.58 3.83
C SER A 44 -11.34 -9.37 4.41
N MET A 45 -11.97 -8.20 4.36
CA MET A 45 -11.45 -6.97 4.99
C MET A 45 -11.27 -7.11 6.51
N LEU A 46 -12.13 -7.90 7.17
CA LEU A 46 -12.03 -8.17 8.61
C LEU A 46 -10.82 -9.06 8.91
N ASP A 47 -10.62 -10.11 8.11
CA ASP A 47 -9.52 -11.04 8.30
C ASP A 47 -8.18 -10.34 8.10
N ILE A 48 -8.07 -9.48 7.08
CA ILE A 48 -6.87 -8.68 6.84
C ILE A 48 -6.60 -7.77 8.03
N ALA A 49 -7.62 -7.05 8.53
CA ALA A 49 -7.46 -6.21 9.72
C ALA A 49 -6.94 -7.01 10.91
N ASN A 50 -7.48 -8.21 11.15
CA ASN A 50 -7.02 -9.09 12.23
C ASN A 50 -5.57 -9.58 12.02
N ASN A 51 -5.15 -9.85 10.78
CA ASN A 51 -3.79 -10.32 10.47
C ASN A 51 -2.72 -9.27 10.78
N VAL A 52 -3.07 -7.98 10.67
CA VAL A 52 -2.18 -6.86 10.99
C VAL A 52 -2.53 -6.22 12.33
N GLU A 53 -3.27 -6.91 13.20
CA GLU A 53 -3.65 -6.45 14.54
C GLU A 53 -4.36 -5.08 14.57
N LEU A 54 -5.12 -4.78 13.51
CA LEU A 54 -5.92 -3.56 13.39
C LEU A 54 -7.40 -3.81 13.66
N TYR A 55 -8.06 -2.79 14.22
CA TYR A 55 -9.51 -2.73 14.17
C TYR A 55 -9.98 -2.59 12.72
N LYS A 56 -11.07 -3.28 12.37
CA LYS A 56 -11.71 -3.18 11.04
C LYS A 56 -11.95 -1.73 10.63
N ALA A 57 -12.41 -0.88 11.55
CA ALA A 57 -12.64 0.55 11.30
C ALA A 57 -11.35 1.28 10.87
N THR A 58 -10.20 0.95 11.48
CA THR A 58 -8.91 1.53 11.12
C THR A 58 -8.51 1.16 9.69
N LEU A 59 -8.69 -0.11 9.28
CA LEU A 59 -8.42 -0.53 7.91
C LEU A 59 -9.25 0.27 6.89
N TYR A 60 -10.52 0.57 7.21
CA TYR A 60 -11.37 1.41 6.35
C TYR A 60 -10.91 2.88 6.24
N LEU A 61 -10.10 3.38 7.18
CA LEU A 61 -9.46 4.71 7.04
C LEU A 61 -8.34 4.70 5.98
N HIS A 62 -7.79 3.52 5.66
CA HIS A 62 -6.78 3.34 4.64
C HIS A 62 -7.37 2.89 3.30
N PHE A 63 -8.36 2.00 3.32
CA PHE A 63 -9.01 1.43 2.14
C PHE A 63 -10.52 1.41 2.31
N HIS A 64 -11.21 2.28 1.56
CA HIS A 64 -12.65 2.51 1.72
C HIS A 64 -13.52 1.29 1.40
N ASN A 65 -13.03 0.35 0.58
CA ASN A 65 -13.70 -0.91 0.27
C ASN A 65 -12.72 -1.99 -0.22
N LYS A 66 -13.21 -3.23 -0.32
CA LYS A 66 -12.43 -4.37 -0.82
C LYS A 66 -11.83 -4.13 -2.23
N PRO A 67 -12.59 -3.63 -3.23
CA PRO A 67 -12.01 -3.31 -4.53
C PRO A 67 -10.82 -2.35 -4.47
N SER A 68 -10.87 -1.30 -3.64
CA SER A 68 -9.78 -0.33 -3.52
C SER A 68 -8.49 -0.93 -2.97
N LEU A 69 -8.61 -1.87 -2.04
CA LEU A 69 -7.48 -2.64 -1.52
C LEU A 69 -6.92 -3.55 -2.62
N ILE A 70 -7.79 -4.29 -3.31
CA ILE A 70 -7.39 -5.18 -4.41
C ILE A 70 -6.68 -4.41 -5.53
N PHE A 71 -7.22 -3.27 -5.95
CA PHE A 71 -6.57 -2.43 -6.97
C PHE A 71 -5.19 -1.97 -6.52
N SER A 72 -5.04 -1.58 -5.26
CA SER A 72 -3.75 -1.16 -4.72
C SER A 72 -2.73 -2.31 -4.71
N VAL A 73 -3.16 -3.53 -4.35
CA VAL A 73 -2.34 -4.75 -4.44
C VAL A 73 -1.93 -5.02 -5.89
N MET A 74 -2.84 -4.93 -6.86
CA MET A 74 -2.54 -5.16 -8.27
C MET A 74 -1.52 -4.15 -8.81
N ILE A 75 -1.66 -2.87 -8.46
CA ILE A 75 -0.72 -1.83 -8.87
C ILE A 75 0.68 -2.08 -8.31
N GLU A 76 0.81 -2.45 -7.03
CA GLU A 76 2.11 -2.78 -6.44
C GLU A 76 2.71 -4.04 -7.08
N SER A 77 1.92 -5.09 -7.31
CA SER A 77 2.39 -6.29 -8.01
C SER A 77 2.88 -5.99 -9.44
N LEU A 78 2.19 -5.12 -10.19
CA LEU A 78 2.62 -4.69 -11.52
C LEU A 78 3.92 -3.89 -11.49
N LYS A 79 4.12 -3.04 -10.49
CA LYS A 79 5.39 -2.32 -10.29
C LYS A 79 6.53 -3.28 -9.99
N MET A 80 6.32 -4.25 -9.10
CA MET A 80 7.31 -5.28 -8.77
C MET A 80 7.71 -6.07 -10.02
N LEU A 81 6.72 -6.52 -10.79
CA LEU A 81 6.97 -7.22 -12.06
C LEU A 81 7.76 -6.34 -13.04
N GLY A 82 7.38 -5.07 -13.19
CA GLY A 82 8.08 -4.11 -14.05
C GLY A 82 9.55 -3.92 -13.66
N ASN A 83 9.85 -3.90 -12.36
CA ASN A 83 11.23 -3.83 -11.86
C ASN A 83 12.01 -5.11 -12.18
N GLN A 84 11.42 -6.29 -11.92
CA GLN A 84 12.04 -7.58 -12.23
C GLN A 84 12.35 -7.73 -13.73
N LEU A 85 11.41 -7.32 -14.60
CA LEU A 85 11.61 -7.33 -16.04
C LEU A 85 12.75 -6.39 -16.46
N ARG A 86 12.89 -5.22 -15.82
CA ARG A 86 13.97 -4.27 -16.11
C ARG A 86 15.33 -4.82 -15.69
N GLU A 87 15.39 -5.50 -14.54
CA GLU A 87 16.61 -6.16 -14.06
C GLU A 87 17.04 -7.31 -14.97
N ALA A 88 16.10 -8.10 -15.50
CA ALA A 88 16.41 -9.23 -16.39
C ALA A 88 16.93 -8.83 -17.78
N VAL A 89 16.74 -7.56 -18.18
CA VAL A 89 17.15 -7.03 -19.50
C VAL A 89 18.49 -6.27 -19.42
N ASN A 90 19.01 -6.01 -18.21
CA ASN A 90 20.33 -5.42 -17.98
C ASN A 90 21.40 -6.49 -17.77
#